data_AF-A0A7X7MZ63-F1
#
_entry.id   AF-A0A7X7MZ63-F1
#
_cell.length_a   1.000
_cell.length_b   1.000
_cell.length_c   1.000
_cell.angle_alpha   90.00
_cell.angle_beta   90.00
_cell.angle_gamma   90.00
#
_symmetry.space_group_name_H-M   'P 1'
#
loop_
_entity.id
_entity.type
_entity.pdbx_description
1 polymer ?
#
loop_
_entity_poly.entity_id
_entity_poly.type
_entity_poly.pdbx_seq_one_letter_code
_entity_poly.pdbx_strand_id
1 'polypeptide(L)'
;MNEKKKRHPSLLDRDIRPVLFEQFELSGERLRIMEEFVLCRKCRADAVMILPGQGIVGFEIKSDRDSLERLEHQVRDYSRFCDLNYLVTGARYV
;
A
#
# COMPACT_ATOMS: atom_id res chain seq x y z
N MET A 1 -2.97 14.04 36.00
CA MET A 1 -4.01 13.21 35.37
C MET A 1 -3.38 12.57 34.13
N ASN A 2 -3.00 11.29 34.20
CA ASN A 2 -2.32 10.60 33.10
C ASN A 2 -3.33 10.35 31.98
N GLU A 3 -3.26 11.12 30.90
CA GLU A 3 -3.86 10.74 29.63
C GLU A 3 -3.14 9.48 29.14
N LYS A 4 -3.70 8.31 29.46
CA LYS A 4 -3.35 7.08 28.78
C LYS A 4 -3.64 7.34 27.30
N LYS A 5 -2.60 7.59 26.49
CA LYS A 5 -2.69 7.61 25.02
C LYS A 5 -3.54 6.39 24.63
N LYS A 6 -4.77 6.61 24.17
CA LYS A 6 -5.63 5.53 23.69
C LYS A 6 -4.81 4.82 22.62
N ARG A 7 -4.38 3.59 22.89
CA ARG A 7 -3.69 2.79 21.89
C ARG A 7 -4.66 2.68 20.72
N HIS A 8 -4.30 3.27 19.59
CA HIS A 8 -5.08 3.11 18.37
C HIS A 8 -5.23 1.60 18.15
N PRO A 9 -6.43 1.08 17.91
CA PRO A 9 -6.58 -0.34 17.58
C PRO A 9 -5.63 -0.67 16.43
N SER A 10 -4.88 -1.77 16.58
CA SER A 10 -3.89 -2.23 15.60
C SER A 10 -4.54 -2.30 14.23
N LEU A 11 -4.07 -1.48 13.29
CA LEU A 11 -4.55 -1.45 11.92
C LEU A 11 -4.08 -2.71 11.22
N LEU A 12 -5.03 -3.44 10.64
CA LEU A 12 -4.78 -4.59 9.79
C LEU A 12 -4.86 -4.18 8.32
N ASP A 13 -4.27 -4.99 7.45
CA ASP A 13 -4.34 -4.82 6.00
C ASP A 13 -5.79 -4.61 5.49
N ARG A 14 -6.74 -5.42 5.98
CA ARG A 14 -8.18 -5.29 5.66
C ARG A 14 -8.82 -3.96 6.06
N ASP A 15 -8.22 -3.25 7.02
CA ASP A 15 -8.69 -1.95 7.49
C ASP A 15 -8.06 -0.81 6.64
N ILE A 16 -6.87 -1.04 6.10
CA ILE A 16 -6.11 -0.07 5.30
C ILE A 16 -6.60 -0.04 3.84
N ARG A 17 -6.80 -1.22 3.21
CA ARG A 17 -7.15 -1.31 1.78
C ARG A 17 -8.39 -0.49 1.38
N PRO A 18 -9.54 -0.60 2.07
CA PRO A 18 -10.74 0.13 1.66
C PRO A 18 -10.52 1.64 1.68
N VAL A 19 -9.87 2.15 2.73
CA VAL A 19 -9.57 3.58 2.87
C VAL A 19 -8.61 4.03 1.77
N LEU A 20 -7.55 3.26 1.51
CA LEU A 20 -6.60 3.55 0.45
C LEU A 20 -7.31 3.66 -0.90
N PHE A 21 -8.15 2.70 -1.26
CA PHE A 21 -8.82 2.67 -2.55
C PHE A 21 -9.84 3.80 -2.69
N GLU A 22 -10.62 4.06 -1.64
CA GLU A 22 -11.56 5.17 -1.59
C GLU A 22 -10.87 6.52 -1.82
N GLN A 23 -9.67 6.74 -1.27
CA GLN A 23 -8.93 7.99 -1.50
C GLN A 23 -8.64 8.26 -2.99
N PHE A 24 -8.31 7.23 -3.77
CA PHE A 24 -8.06 7.38 -5.20
C PHE A 24 -9.36 7.46 -6.00
N GLU A 25 -10.40 6.72 -5.62
CA GLU A 25 -11.72 6.79 -6.27
C GLU A 25 -12.38 8.16 -6.11
N LEU A 26 -12.17 8.84 -4.96
CA LEU A 26 -12.67 10.19 -4.69
C LEU A 26 -12.11 11.25 -5.65
N SER A 27 -11.01 10.99 -6.34
CA SER A 27 -10.49 11.89 -7.39
C SER A 27 -11.45 12.03 -8.58
N GLY A 28 -12.36 11.06 -8.77
CA GLY A 28 -13.25 10.99 -9.93
C GLY A 28 -12.54 10.59 -11.23
N GLU A 29 -11.24 10.31 -11.18
CA GLU A 29 -10.47 9.87 -12.34
C GLU A 29 -10.77 8.42 -12.70
N ARG A 30 -10.67 8.10 -13.99
CA ARG A 30 -10.83 6.73 -14.46
C ARG A 30 -9.62 5.90 -14.03
N LEU A 31 -9.82 5.00 -13.06
CA LEU A 31 -8.78 4.10 -12.57
C LEU A 31 -9.08 2.61 -12.86
N ARG A 32 -8.05 1.79 -12.66
CA ARG A 32 -8.15 0.33 -12.59
C ARG A 32 -7.35 -0.12 -11.38
N ILE A 33 -7.92 -0.96 -10.53
CA ILE A 33 -7.24 -1.53 -9.36
C ILE A 33 -7.05 -3.03 -9.61
N MET A 34 -5.85 -3.53 -9.32
CA MET A 34 -5.51 -4.94 -9.34
C MET A 34 -4.88 -5.28 -7.99
N GLU A 35 -5.54 -6.16 -7.23
CA GLU A 35 -5.05 -6.62 -5.94
C GLU A 35 -4.26 -7.93 -6.09
N GLU A 36 -3.31 -8.16 -5.17
CA GLU A 36 -2.47 -9.37 -5.14
C GLU A 36 -1.83 -9.69 -6.50
N PHE A 37 -1.39 -8.63 -7.20
CA PHE A 37 -0.96 -8.69 -8.58
C PHE A 37 0.47 -9.23 -8.70
N VAL A 38 0.68 -10.26 -9.52
CA VAL A 38 2.00 -10.85 -9.72
C VAL A 38 2.82 -9.97 -10.68
N LEU A 39 3.72 -9.16 -10.12
CA LEU A 39 4.66 -8.33 -10.90
C LEU A 39 5.76 -9.18 -11.55
N CYS A 40 6.32 -10.13 -10.79
CA CYS A 40 7.33 -11.05 -11.28
C CYS A 40 7.28 -12.37 -10.51
N ARG A 41 8.12 -13.34 -10.89
CA ARG A 41 8.07 -14.71 -10.35
C ARG A 41 8.10 -14.79 -8.81
N LYS A 42 8.76 -13.86 -8.13
CA LYS A 42 8.88 -13.85 -6.66
C LYS A 42 8.26 -12.61 -5.99
N CYS A 43 7.65 -11.72 -6.76
CA CYS A 43 7.09 -10.47 -6.28
C CYS A 43 5.61 -10.42 -6.62
N ARG A 44 4.78 -10.34 -5.58
CA ARG A 44 3.36 -10.08 -5.68
C ARG A 44 3.10 -8.76 -4.98
N ALA A 45 2.51 -7.83 -5.71
CA ALA A 45 2.13 -6.55 -5.17
C ALA A 45 0.80 -6.64 -4.44
N ASP A 46 0.68 -5.96 -3.31
CA ASP A 46 -0.59 -5.92 -2.56
C ASP A 46 -1.67 -5.26 -3.41
N ALA A 47 -1.34 -4.13 -4.05
CA ALA A 47 -2.16 -3.52 -5.09
C ALA A 47 -1.32 -2.81 -6.16
N VAL A 48 -1.85 -2.78 -7.37
CA VAL A 48 -1.39 -1.95 -8.48
C VAL A 48 -2.58 -1.15 -8.99
N MET A 49 -2.38 0.14 -9.21
CA MET A 49 -3.37 0.99 -9.87
C MET A 49 -2.86 1.53 -11.19
N ILE A 50 -3.74 1.60 -12.17
CA ILE A 50 -3.47 2.32 -13.42
C ILE A 50 -4.21 3.66 -13.33
N LEU A 51 -3.44 4.75 -13.30
CA LEU A 51 -3.94 6.11 -13.12
C LEU A 51 -3.62 6.97 -14.35
N PRO A 52 -4.60 7.71 -14.90
CA PRO A 52 -4.37 8.64 -16.00
C PRO A 52 -3.27 9.66 -15.64
N GLY A 53 -2.31 9.86 -16.53
CA GLY A 53 -1.23 10.83 -16.31
C GLY A 53 -0.12 10.42 -15.32
N GLN A 54 -0.35 9.40 -14.47
CA GLN A 54 0.67 8.87 -13.56
C GLN A 54 1.24 7.51 -13.99
N GLY A 55 0.47 6.72 -14.75
CA GLY A 55 0.90 5.40 -15.22
C GLY A 55 0.57 4.28 -14.25
N ILE A 56 1.49 3.33 -14.09
CA ILE A 56 1.36 2.16 -13.21
C ILE A 56 1.89 2.52 -11.83
N VAL A 57 0.99 2.59 -10.85
CA VAL A 57 1.32 2.91 -9.46
C VAL A 57 1.25 1.65 -8.61
N GLY A 58 2.38 1.27 -8.01
CA GLY A 58 2.48 0.13 -7.11
C GLY A 58 2.24 0.53 -5.65
N PHE A 59 1.49 -0.28 -4.92
CA PHE A 59 1.26 -0.12 -3.49
C PHE A 59 1.73 -1.36 -2.74
N GLU A 60 2.59 -1.15 -1.74
CA GLU A 60 2.97 -2.17 -0.75
C GLU A 60 2.37 -1.73 0.60
N ILE A 61 1.58 -2.61 1.22
CA ILE A 61 0.87 -2.35 2.47
C ILE A 61 1.60 -3.04 3.61
N LYS A 62 1.94 -2.28 4.66
CA LYS A 62 2.53 -2.78 5.91
C LYS A 62 1.63 -2.38 7.07
N SER A 63 0.73 -3.28 7.46
CA SER A 63 -0.12 -3.13 8.63
C SER A 63 0.71 -3.12 9.91
N ASP A 64 0.10 -2.76 11.05
CA ASP A 64 0.83 -2.71 12.34
C ASP A 64 1.42 -4.06 12.77
N ARG A 65 1.00 -5.17 12.14
CA ARG A 65 1.49 -6.52 12.42
C ARG A 65 2.60 -6.99 11.49
N ASP A 66 2.85 -6.29 10.39
CA ASP A 66 3.79 -6.74 9.37
C ASP A 66 5.27 -6.57 9.79
N SER A 67 6.19 -7.15 9.03
CA SER A 67 7.62 -6.87 9.13
C SER A 67 8.10 -6.14 7.87
N LEU A 68 9.19 -5.39 8.01
CA LEU A 68 9.85 -4.69 6.90
C LEU A 68 11.00 -5.50 6.29
N GLU A 69 11.20 -6.75 6.72
CA GLU A 69 12.36 -7.57 6.33
C GLU A 69 12.46 -7.81 4.81
N ARG A 70 11.32 -7.81 4.11
CA ARG A 70 11.26 -8.00 2.65
C ARG A 70 11.29 -6.70 1.85
N LEU A 71 11.26 -5.54 2.52
CA LEU A 71 11.01 -4.25 1.87
C LEU A 71 12.08 -3.90 0.84
N GLU A 72 13.36 -4.18 1.11
CA GLU A 72 14.44 -3.86 0.17
C GLU A 72 14.28 -4.58 -1.18
N HIS A 73 13.83 -5.84 -1.16
CA HIS A 73 13.55 -6.59 -2.38
C HIS A 73 12.31 -6.06 -3.08
N GLN A 74 11.27 -5.73 -2.30
CA GLN A 74 10.02 -5.18 -2.83
C GLN A 74 10.26 -3.83 -3.53
N VAL A 75 11.02 -2.92 -2.93
CA VAL A 75 11.39 -1.63 -3.54
C VAL A 75 12.08 -1.85 -4.89
N ARG A 76 13.03 -2.78 -4.97
CA ARG A 76 13.75 -3.11 -6.20
C ARG A 76 12.83 -3.66 -7.28
N ASP A 77 11.97 -4.61 -6.91
CA ASP A 77 11.07 -5.28 -7.87
C ASP A 77 9.99 -4.32 -8.35
N TYR A 78 9.34 -3.59 -7.45
CA TYR A 78 8.33 -2.58 -7.80
C TYR A 78 8.90 -1.49 -8.70
N SER A 79 10.09 -0.95 -8.38
CA SER A 79 10.74 0.10 -9.18
C SER A 79 11.13 -0.36 -10.59
N ARG A 80 11.12 -1.67 -10.86
CA ARG A 80 11.35 -2.21 -12.20
C ARG A 80 10.09 -2.18 -13.08
N PHE A 81 8.91 -2.24 -12.48
CA PHE A 81 7.65 -2.44 -13.20
C PHE A 81 6.65 -1.30 -13.06
N CYS A 82 6.77 -0.48 -12.02
CA CYS A 82 5.87 0.62 -11.71
C CYS A 82 6.56 1.97 -11.95
N ASP A 83 5.78 2.93 -12.43
CA ASP A 83 6.20 4.32 -12.65
C ASP A 83 6.31 5.09 -11.33
N LEU A 84 5.46 4.74 -10.36
CA LEU A 84 5.43 5.31 -9.02
C LEU A 84 5.15 4.22 -7.98
N ASN A 85 5.75 4.33 -6.80
CA ASN A 85 5.58 3.36 -5.71
C ASN A 85 5.20 4.06 -4.42
N TYR A 86 4.17 3.55 -3.75
CA TYR A 86 3.77 3.95 -2.41
C TYR A 86 4.00 2.81 -1.42
N LEU A 87 4.60 3.15 -0.29
CA LEU A 87 4.57 2.32 0.91
C LEU A 87 3.44 2.86 1.81
N VAL A 88 2.42 2.05 2.04
CA VAL A 88 1.27 2.41 2.86
C VAL A 88 1.40 1.71 4.21
N THR A 89 1.52 2.47 5.29
CA THR A 89 1.85 1.91 6.61
C THR A 89 0.77 2.18 7.65
N GLY A 90 0.62 1.22 8.58
CA GLY A 90 -0.07 1.47 9.85
C GLY A 90 0.70 2.46 10.74
N ALA A 91 0.04 2.93 11.80
CA ALA A 91 0.57 3.93 12.73
C ALA A 91 1.83 3.46 13.48
N ARG A 92 2.14 2.16 13.49
CA ARG A 92 3.38 1.63 14.08
C ARG A 92 4.65 2.14 13.39
N TYR A 93 4.58 2.52 12.10
CA TYR A 93 5.75 2.88 11.29
C TYR A 93 5.84 4.38 10.96
N VAL A 94 4.95 5.20 11.53
CA VAL A 94 4.89 6.66 11.38
C VAL A 94 5.35 7.33 12.67
#